data_AF-A0A9N9B9W6-F1
#
_entry.id   AF-A0A9N9B9W6-F1
#
_cell.length_a   1.000
_cell.length_b   1.000
_cell.length_c   1.000
_cell.angle_alpha   90.00
_cell.angle_beta   90.00
_cell.angle_gamma   90.00
#
_symmetry.space_group_name_H-M   'P 1'
#
loop_
_entity.id
_entity.type
_entity.pdbx_description
1 polymer ?
#
loop_
_entity_poly.entity_id
_entity_poly.type
_entity_poly.pdbx_seq_one_letter_code
_entity_poly.pdbx_strand_id
1 'polypeptide(L)'
;MDNEWKNAKSKLGNLFTDNKTRGTIKGQLLRMDMKNRLEYFEGNDEVIKASLNTLLLDEHQANPPSQMNLTRSKNWSQKDQLTEMQRDQQKISFIEHNEGLAKSVCGVKRFLITGSNNNLWTYRDFSFLLNSTTTWYLADGITSPKLVHAITVVPLSPNGIATKDFQEYEKRHPIEYFMAGGIPRYVLQNAEVSIRNLVGNNILKEGRPDAEEKEKIEKQACKQKIQKKLEETSWVDCLHKIRHMRDPYLASARGFLFECYVIHLFREGGDQFFIHGEPKVGHINIVSDLLKYPEENTVIVPDKQNFGAADLFVTPRSILQVTVSENHPIKQAELVKIINEMPIYINDKNTKLQLYFAVPDEIYDKFKHQQYTTRDKDSQKDLPVKTKNSTLRNVEQWAKSPN
;
A
#
# COMPACT_ATOMS: atom_id res chain seq x y z
N MET A 1 -42.22 -0.31 -2.99
CA MET A 1 -41.52 0.87 -3.54
C MET A 1 -42.44 2.01 -3.96
N ASP A 2 -43.49 1.83 -4.76
CA ASP A 2 -44.38 2.96 -5.13
C ASP A 2 -45.06 3.65 -3.94
N ASN A 3 -45.37 2.91 -2.88
CA ASN A 3 -45.98 3.47 -1.67
C ASN A 3 -44.99 4.31 -0.84
N GLU A 4 -43.70 3.96 -0.83
CA GLU A 4 -42.66 4.69 -0.09
C GLU A 4 -42.41 6.05 -0.74
N TRP A 5 -42.39 6.10 -2.08
CA TRP A 5 -42.28 7.36 -2.80
C TRP A 5 -43.52 8.25 -2.65
N LYS A 6 -44.72 7.67 -2.60
CA LYS A 6 -45.95 8.43 -2.28
C LYS A 6 -45.86 9.05 -0.88
N ASN A 7 -45.37 8.31 0.10
CA ASN A 7 -45.18 8.79 1.48
C ASN A 7 -44.12 9.89 1.54
N ALA A 8 -42.96 9.70 0.88
CA ALA A 8 -41.90 10.71 0.79
C ALA A 8 -42.40 12.01 0.13
N LYS A 9 -43.17 11.89 -0.95
CA LYS A 9 -43.78 13.04 -1.64
C LYS A 9 -44.79 13.80 -0.76
N SER A 10 -45.58 13.08 0.04
CA SER A 10 -46.50 13.70 1.01
C SER A 10 -45.71 14.41 2.12
N LYS A 11 -44.66 13.78 2.66
CA LYS A 11 -43.80 14.36 3.71
C LYS A 11 -43.08 15.62 3.23
N LEU A 12 -42.59 15.63 1.99
CA LEU A 12 -42.03 16.83 1.34
C LEU A 12 -43.03 17.98 1.27
N GLY A 13 -44.32 17.68 1.03
CA GLY A 13 -45.41 18.66 1.01
C GLY A 13 -45.65 19.32 2.37
N ASN A 14 -45.50 18.54 3.45
CA ASN A 14 -45.69 19.02 4.82
C ASN A 14 -44.48 19.83 5.33
N LEU A 15 -43.27 19.44 4.94
CA LEU A 15 -42.03 20.10 5.41
C LEU A 15 -41.74 21.45 4.75
N PHE A 16 -42.19 21.64 3.50
CA PHE A 16 -41.91 22.84 2.71
C PHE A 16 -43.21 23.41 2.13
N THR A 17 -43.66 24.54 2.68
CA THR A 17 -44.89 25.23 2.24
C THR A 17 -44.71 25.97 0.92
N ASP A 18 -43.50 26.47 0.63
CA ASP A 18 -43.19 27.15 -0.62
C ASP A 18 -43.12 26.18 -1.81
N ASN A 19 -43.95 26.43 -2.82
CA ASN A 19 -44.05 25.59 -4.00
C ASN A 19 -42.78 25.63 -4.86
N LYS A 20 -42.05 26.75 -4.88
CA LYS A 20 -40.81 26.88 -5.67
C LYS A 20 -39.72 26.00 -5.08
N THR A 21 -39.48 26.11 -3.78
CA THR A 21 -38.54 25.29 -3.00
C THR A 21 -38.85 23.79 -3.16
N ARG A 22 -40.12 23.41 -3.05
CA ARG A 22 -40.57 22.02 -3.24
C ARG A 22 -40.30 21.51 -4.65
N GLY A 23 -40.50 22.37 -5.65
CA GLY A 23 -40.23 22.09 -7.05
C GLY A 23 -38.75 21.80 -7.31
N THR A 24 -37.85 22.65 -6.78
CA THR A 24 -36.39 22.50 -6.90
C THR A 24 -35.90 21.21 -6.25
N ILE A 25 -36.28 20.95 -4.99
CA ILE A 25 -35.91 19.72 -4.27
C ILE A 25 -36.38 18.47 -5.03
N LYS A 26 -37.63 18.47 -5.49
CA LYS A 26 -38.19 17.36 -6.27
C LYS A 26 -37.43 17.15 -7.59
N GLY A 27 -37.04 18.23 -8.26
CA GLY A 27 -36.24 18.18 -9.49
C GLY A 27 -34.87 17.52 -9.28
N GLN A 28 -34.19 17.84 -8.18
CA GLN A 28 -32.90 17.22 -7.82
C GLN A 28 -33.05 15.75 -7.44
N LEU A 29 -34.02 15.41 -6.59
CA LEU A 29 -34.27 14.02 -6.20
C LEU A 29 -34.57 13.12 -7.40
N LEU A 30 -35.30 13.61 -8.42
CA LEU A 30 -35.61 12.83 -9.63
C LEU A 30 -34.38 12.50 -10.49
N ARG A 31 -33.23 13.16 -10.30
CA ARG A 31 -31.97 12.85 -10.99
C ARG A 31 -31.19 11.71 -10.35
N MET A 32 -31.51 11.36 -9.10
CA MET A 32 -30.89 10.27 -8.35
C MET A 32 -31.63 8.95 -8.61
N ASP A 33 -31.00 7.81 -8.36
CA ASP A 33 -31.69 6.52 -8.33
C ASP A 33 -32.66 6.43 -7.13
N MET A 34 -33.62 5.50 -7.20
CA MET A 34 -34.71 5.42 -6.23
C MET A 34 -34.25 5.13 -4.79
N LYS A 35 -33.16 4.36 -4.62
CA LYS A 35 -32.66 3.99 -3.30
C LYS A 35 -32.09 5.22 -2.61
N ASN A 36 -31.23 5.97 -3.29
CA ASN A 36 -30.63 7.19 -2.78
C ASN A 36 -31.67 8.30 -2.49
N ARG A 37 -32.79 8.36 -3.24
CA ARG A 37 -33.88 9.30 -2.94
C ARG A 37 -34.51 9.09 -1.57
N LEU A 38 -34.66 7.84 -1.14
CA LEU A 38 -35.34 7.52 0.12
C LEU A 38 -34.46 7.82 1.34
N GLU A 39 -33.14 7.78 1.19
CA GLU A 39 -32.18 8.12 2.26
C GLU A 39 -32.38 9.56 2.79
N TYR A 40 -32.77 10.50 1.92
CA TYR A 40 -33.10 11.88 2.32
C TYR A 40 -34.34 12.00 3.22
N PHE A 41 -35.15 10.95 3.30
CA PHE A 41 -36.38 10.91 4.10
C PHE A 41 -36.24 10.05 5.37
N GLU A 42 -35.02 9.63 5.72
CA GLU A 42 -34.73 8.92 6.97
C GLU A 42 -34.53 9.91 8.13
N GLY A 43 -35.16 9.60 9.27
CA GLY A 43 -35.06 10.40 10.49
C GLY A 43 -36.32 11.23 10.80
N ASN A 44 -36.16 12.14 11.77
CA ASN A 44 -37.22 13.06 12.16
C ASN A 44 -37.33 14.23 11.18
N ASP A 45 -38.38 15.04 11.32
CA ASP A 45 -38.69 16.12 10.38
C ASP A 45 -37.58 17.17 10.27
N GLU A 46 -36.84 17.46 11.34
CA GLU A 46 -35.70 18.39 11.32
C GLU A 46 -34.50 17.81 10.55
N VAL A 47 -34.19 16.52 10.74
CA VAL A 47 -33.11 15.83 10.02
C VAL A 47 -33.42 15.74 8.53
N ILE A 48 -34.66 15.43 8.19
CA ILE A 48 -35.12 15.37 6.79
C ILE A 48 -35.08 16.75 6.15
N LYS A 49 -35.53 17.79 6.88
CA LYS A 49 -35.50 19.16 6.38
C LYS A 49 -34.07 19.65 6.16
N ALA A 50 -33.16 19.36 7.08
CA ALA A 50 -31.74 19.68 6.94
C ALA A 50 -31.12 18.96 5.72
N SER A 51 -31.39 17.67 5.57
CA SER A 51 -30.89 16.86 4.44
C SER A 51 -31.44 17.35 3.11
N LEU A 52 -32.73 17.67 3.01
CA LEU A 52 -33.34 18.19 1.78
C LEU A 52 -32.88 19.61 1.45
N ASN A 53 -32.55 20.43 2.46
CA ASN A 53 -31.99 21.76 2.24
C ASN A 53 -30.59 21.73 1.60
N THR A 54 -29.82 20.64 1.74
CA THR A 54 -28.53 20.54 1.05
C THR A 54 -28.69 20.52 -0.46
N LEU A 55 -29.87 20.11 -0.97
CA LEU A 55 -30.18 20.09 -2.40
C LEU A 55 -30.51 21.48 -2.97
N LEU A 56 -30.80 22.46 -2.12
CA LEU A 56 -31.08 23.85 -2.53
C LEU A 56 -29.79 24.68 -2.66
N LEU A 57 -28.73 24.30 -1.96
CA LEU A 57 -27.46 25.02 -1.93
C LEU A 57 -26.67 24.91 -3.23
N ASP A 58 -27.02 23.96 -4.11
CA ASP A 58 -26.36 23.76 -5.40
C ASP A 58 -26.84 24.71 -6.52
N GLU A 59 -27.92 25.46 -6.33
CA GLU A 59 -28.51 26.27 -7.42
C GLU A 59 -27.76 27.59 -7.69
N HIS A 60 -26.90 28.05 -6.77
CA HIS A 60 -26.26 29.38 -6.88
C HIS A 60 -24.97 29.44 -7.73
N GLN A 61 -24.57 28.37 -8.43
CA GLN A 61 -23.36 28.38 -9.29
C GLN A 61 -23.52 27.71 -10.67
N ALA A 62 -24.73 27.65 -11.22
CA ALA A 62 -24.93 27.21 -12.60
C ALA A 62 -25.36 28.40 -13.49
N ASN A 63 -24.42 28.94 -14.28
CA ASN A 63 -24.76 29.76 -15.44
C ASN A 63 -25.53 28.90 -16.46
N PRO A 64 -26.53 29.43 -17.18
CA PRO A 64 -27.27 28.65 -18.16
C PRO A 64 -26.39 28.37 -19.38
N PRO A 65 -26.33 27.13 -19.90
CA PRO A 65 -25.63 26.86 -21.15
C PRO A 65 -26.45 27.41 -22.32
N SER A 66 -25.79 28.24 -23.12
CA SER A 66 -26.19 28.62 -24.46
C SER A 66 -26.39 27.38 -25.34
N GLN A 67 -27.45 27.44 -26.14
CA GLN A 67 -27.88 26.39 -27.07
C GLN A 67 -26.71 25.92 -27.96
N MET A 68 -26.43 24.61 -27.92
CA MET A 68 -25.60 23.93 -28.91
C MET A 68 -26.30 22.67 -29.41
N ASN A 69 -26.32 22.54 -30.73
CA ASN A 69 -27.18 21.67 -31.51
C ASN A 69 -26.94 20.16 -31.27
N LEU A 70 -28.04 19.41 -31.13
CA LEU A 70 -28.05 17.95 -31.19
C LEU A 70 -27.64 17.46 -32.58
N THR A 71 -26.70 16.52 -32.65
CA THR A 71 -26.75 15.47 -33.68
C THR A 71 -26.26 14.12 -33.16
N ARG A 72 -27.07 13.10 -33.51
CA ARG A 72 -26.80 11.64 -33.57
C ARG A 72 -26.65 10.85 -32.27
N SER A 73 -27.79 10.30 -31.83
CA SER A 73 -27.87 9.06 -31.05
C SER A 73 -27.51 7.85 -31.93
N LYS A 74 -26.61 6.99 -31.44
CA LYS A 74 -26.41 5.62 -31.95
C LYS A 74 -27.29 4.67 -31.13
N ASN A 75 -28.25 4.00 -31.79
CA ASN A 75 -29.05 2.95 -31.17
C ASN A 75 -28.17 1.73 -30.85
N TRP A 76 -28.13 1.33 -29.59
CA TRP A 76 -27.54 0.06 -29.15
C TRP A 76 -28.55 -1.07 -29.36
N SER A 77 -28.07 -2.26 -29.74
CA SER A 77 -28.94 -3.41 -29.91
C SER A 77 -29.38 -3.96 -28.54
N GLN A 78 -30.56 -4.58 -28.46
CA GLN A 78 -31.06 -5.22 -27.23
C GLN A 78 -30.08 -6.28 -26.67
N LYS A 79 -29.24 -6.86 -27.53
CA LYS A 79 -28.21 -7.84 -27.13
C LYS A 79 -27.07 -7.18 -26.37
N ASP A 80 -26.70 -5.95 -26.73
CA ASP A 80 -25.66 -5.18 -26.03
C ASP A 80 -26.14 -4.75 -24.64
N GLN A 81 -27.42 -4.36 -24.54
CA GLN A 81 -28.04 -4.01 -23.26
C GLN A 81 -28.15 -5.22 -22.31
N LEU A 82 -28.50 -6.40 -22.84
CA LEU A 82 -28.61 -7.63 -22.05
C LEU A 82 -27.23 -8.12 -21.55
N THR A 83 -26.18 -7.95 -22.36
CA THR A 83 -24.81 -8.33 -22.00
C THR A 83 -24.19 -7.37 -20.98
N GLU A 84 -24.58 -6.09 -21.00
CA GLU A 84 -24.21 -5.10 -19.99
C GLU A 84 -24.90 -5.41 -18.65
N MET A 85 -26.22 -5.68 -18.67
CA MET A 85 -26.98 -6.05 -17.47
C MET A 85 -26.46 -7.32 -16.78
N GLN A 86 -26.06 -8.34 -17.55
CA GLN A 86 -25.46 -9.56 -16.99
C GLN A 86 -24.10 -9.31 -16.35
N ARG A 87 -23.30 -8.38 -16.89
CA ARG A 87 -22.02 -7.94 -16.29
C ARG A 87 -22.23 -7.16 -15.00
N ASP A 88 -23.26 -6.31 -14.95
CA ASP A 88 -23.58 -5.53 -13.77
C ASP A 88 -24.16 -6.39 -12.64
N GLN A 89 -24.98 -7.41 -12.95
CA GLN A 89 -25.45 -8.39 -11.97
C GLN A 89 -24.32 -9.22 -11.36
N GLN A 90 -23.33 -9.64 -12.18
CA GLN A 90 -22.14 -10.34 -11.67
C GLN A 90 -21.28 -9.43 -10.78
N LYS A 91 -21.12 -8.16 -11.13
CA LYS A 91 -20.42 -7.16 -10.29
C LYS A 91 -21.12 -6.91 -8.96
N ILE A 92 -22.45 -6.77 -8.95
CA ILE A 92 -23.23 -6.54 -7.73
C ILE A 92 -23.11 -7.73 -6.79
N SER A 93 -23.21 -8.97 -7.29
CA SER A 93 -23.04 -10.18 -6.47
C SER A 93 -21.66 -10.32 -5.85
N PHE A 94 -20.62 -9.83 -6.55
CA PHE A 94 -19.24 -9.82 -6.06
C PHE A 94 -19.03 -8.76 -4.97
N ILE A 95 -19.69 -7.61 -5.08
CA ILE A 95 -19.62 -6.54 -4.06
C ILE A 95 -20.37 -6.96 -2.78
N GLU A 96 -21.56 -7.54 -2.90
CA GLU A 96 -22.37 -7.98 -1.74
C GLU A 96 -21.69 -9.11 -0.95
N HIS A 97 -21.00 -10.04 -1.63
CA HIS A 97 -20.22 -11.09 -0.97
C HIS A 97 -19.03 -10.53 -0.16
N ASN A 98 -18.37 -9.50 -0.69
CA ASN A 98 -17.24 -8.84 -0.02
C ASN A 98 -17.70 -7.90 1.11
N GLU A 99 -18.86 -7.26 1.00
CA GLU A 99 -19.46 -6.48 2.10
C GLU A 99 -19.92 -7.37 3.27
N GLY A 100 -20.39 -8.59 2.97
CA GLY A 100 -20.71 -9.59 4.00
C GLY A 100 -19.49 -10.05 4.79
N LEU A 101 -18.34 -10.22 4.12
CA LEU A 101 -17.05 -10.55 4.75
C LEU A 101 -16.51 -9.38 5.58
N ALA A 102 -16.60 -8.15 5.08
CA ALA A 102 -16.13 -6.93 5.75
C ALA A 102 -16.96 -6.57 7.01
N LYS A 103 -18.23 -6.98 7.10
CA LYS A 103 -19.06 -6.78 8.31
C LYS A 103 -18.74 -7.77 9.45
N SER A 104 -18.04 -8.87 9.20
CA SER A 104 -17.81 -9.91 10.21
C SER A 104 -16.51 -9.76 11.00
N VAL A 105 -15.56 -8.91 10.59
CA VAL A 105 -14.26 -8.73 11.26
C VAL A 105 -13.88 -7.25 11.33
N CYS A 106 -13.80 -6.72 12.55
CA CYS A 106 -13.27 -5.40 12.93
C CYS A 106 -14.06 -4.13 12.54
N GLY A 107 -14.62 -3.46 13.56
CA GLY A 107 -15.21 -2.13 13.48
C GLY A 107 -14.17 -1.01 13.34
N VAL A 108 -13.43 -0.98 12.23
CA VAL A 108 -12.61 0.16 11.81
C VAL A 108 -13.01 0.54 10.39
N LYS A 109 -13.66 1.70 10.22
CA LYS A 109 -13.94 2.24 8.89
C LYS A 109 -12.63 2.75 8.30
N ARG A 110 -12.05 1.99 7.36
CA ARG A 110 -10.96 2.45 6.48
C ARG A 110 -11.57 2.98 5.18
N PHE A 111 -11.14 4.14 4.74
CA PHE A 111 -11.47 4.68 3.41
C PHE A 111 -10.21 4.60 2.55
N LEU A 112 -10.25 3.76 1.50
CA LEU A 112 -9.26 3.75 0.42
C LEU A 112 -9.89 4.50 -0.76
N ILE A 113 -9.25 5.57 -1.25
CA ILE A 113 -9.79 6.36 -2.37
C ILE A 113 -8.82 6.26 -3.55
N THR A 114 -9.19 5.48 -4.56
CA THR A 114 -8.54 5.48 -5.88
C THR A 114 -9.55 5.96 -6.91
N GLY A 115 -9.30 7.13 -7.50
CA GLY A 115 -10.10 7.63 -8.61
C GLY A 115 -9.68 6.95 -9.92
N SER A 116 -10.48 6.01 -10.41
CA SER A 116 -10.43 5.59 -11.82
C SER A 116 -11.62 6.21 -12.56
N ASN A 117 -11.32 7.07 -13.52
CA ASN A 117 -12.16 7.69 -14.57
C ASN A 117 -13.68 7.40 -14.50
N ASN A 118 -14.41 8.31 -13.85
CA ASN A 118 -15.58 9.06 -14.38
C ASN A 118 -16.56 9.55 -13.29
N ASN A 119 -16.32 9.26 -12.00
CA ASN A 119 -16.95 9.98 -10.90
C ASN A 119 -15.91 10.82 -10.18
N LEU A 120 -15.86 12.11 -10.51
CA LEU A 120 -14.99 13.07 -9.84
C LEU A 120 -15.64 13.44 -8.49
N TRP A 121 -15.29 12.71 -7.43
CA TRP A 121 -15.63 13.15 -6.06
C TRP A 121 -14.83 14.43 -5.78
N THR A 122 -15.53 15.46 -5.31
CA THR A 122 -14.96 16.78 -5.05
C THR A 122 -14.72 16.97 -3.55
N TYR A 123 -13.97 18.01 -3.19
CA TYR A 123 -13.75 18.44 -1.80
C TYR A 123 -15.05 18.49 -0.95
N ARG A 124 -16.19 18.81 -1.58
CA ARG A 124 -17.48 18.92 -0.89
C ARG A 124 -17.96 17.60 -0.28
N ASP A 125 -17.66 16.48 -0.92
CA ASP A 125 -18.14 15.15 -0.53
C ASP A 125 -17.54 14.67 0.81
N PHE A 126 -16.46 15.31 1.25
CA PHE A 126 -15.76 15.00 2.49
C PHE A 126 -15.79 16.16 3.49
N SER A 127 -16.48 17.26 3.18
CA SER A 127 -16.47 18.48 3.98
C SER A 127 -16.88 18.27 5.45
N PHE A 128 -17.79 17.33 5.73
CA PHE A 128 -18.21 17.01 7.10
C PHE A 128 -17.12 16.32 7.94
N LEU A 129 -16.27 15.50 7.32
CA LEU A 129 -15.07 14.93 7.93
C LEU A 129 -13.97 15.99 8.04
N LEU A 130 -13.81 16.79 6.99
CA LEU A 130 -12.82 17.88 6.88
C LEU A 130 -13.00 18.97 7.94
N ASN A 131 -14.25 19.28 8.30
CA ASN A 131 -14.60 20.32 9.26
C ASN A 131 -14.80 19.80 10.69
N SER A 132 -14.54 18.51 10.95
CA SER A 132 -14.63 17.95 12.31
C SER A 132 -13.42 18.38 13.15
N THR A 133 -13.67 18.98 14.31
CA THR A 133 -12.62 19.39 15.27
C THR A 133 -11.85 18.20 15.88
N THR A 134 -12.35 16.98 15.67
CA THR A 134 -11.74 15.73 16.15
C THR A 134 -10.94 14.97 15.09
N THR A 135 -10.93 15.47 13.85
CA THR A 135 -10.21 14.89 12.71
C THR A 135 -9.00 15.76 12.38
N TRP A 136 -7.80 15.17 12.44
CA TRP A 136 -6.55 15.88 12.14
C TRP A 136 -5.81 15.23 10.97
N TYR A 137 -5.15 16.06 10.17
CA TYR A 137 -4.49 15.67 8.93
C TYR A 137 -2.98 15.61 9.11
N LEU A 138 -2.37 14.52 8.64
CA LEU A 138 -0.94 14.49 8.35
C LEU A 138 -0.76 15.10 6.96
N ALA A 139 -0.22 16.30 6.90
CA ALA A 139 0.10 17.02 5.67
C ALA A 139 1.61 17.23 5.57
N ASP A 140 2.17 16.94 4.39
CA ASP A 140 3.59 17.13 4.11
C ASP A 140 3.94 18.64 4.06
N GLY A 141 5.12 19.02 4.59
CA GLY A 141 5.66 20.39 4.49
C GLY A 141 5.38 21.38 5.63
N ILE A 142 4.81 20.98 6.78
CA ILE A 142 4.62 21.90 7.92
C ILE A 142 5.93 22.00 8.73
N THR A 143 6.58 23.16 8.71
CA THR A 143 7.88 23.42 9.36
C THR A 143 7.85 23.46 10.89
N SER A 144 6.68 23.28 11.51
CA SER A 144 6.50 23.28 12.97
C SER A 144 5.25 22.51 13.39
N PRO A 145 5.31 21.16 13.41
CA PRO A 145 4.18 20.34 13.84
C PRO A 145 3.86 20.59 15.31
N LYS A 146 2.57 20.64 15.64
CA LYS A 146 2.08 20.74 17.02
C LYS A 146 1.72 19.35 17.52
N LEU A 147 2.20 19.01 18.71
CA LEU A 147 1.78 17.79 19.41
C LEU A 147 0.36 17.99 19.95
N VAL A 148 -0.60 17.21 19.44
CA VAL A 148 -2.02 17.29 19.84
C VAL A 148 -2.62 15.90 19.99
N HIS A 149 -3.68 15.78 20.79
CA HIS A 149 -4.43 14.54 20.98
C HIS A 149 -5.58 14.47 19.95
N ALA A 150 -5.65 13.41 19.15
CA ALA A 150 -6.65 13.25 18.09
C ALA A 150 -7.40 11.92 18.20
N ILE A 151 -8.66 11.88 17.73
CA ILE A 151 -9.52 10.69 17.69
C ILE A 151 -9.41 10.00 16.32
N THR A 152 -9.29 10.79 15.24
CA THR A 152 -9.15 10.29 13.87
C THR A 152 -7.99 11.00 13.19
N VAL A 153 -7.07 10.22 12.61
CA VAL A 153 -5.91 10.71 11.85
C VAL A 153 -6.08 10.35 10.38
N VAL A 154 -5.99 11.34 9.50
CA VAL A 154 -6.12 11.14 8.04
C VAL A 154 -4.78 11.52 7.37
N PRO A 155 -4.06 10.56 6.77
CA PRO A 155 -2.89 10.88 5.95
C PRO A 155 -3.34 11.46 4.60
N LEU A 156 -2.86 12.68 4.28
CA LEU A 156 -3.05 13.30 2.98
C LEU A 156 -1.74 13.23 2.21
N SER A 157 -1.70 12.42 1.15
CA SER A 157 -0.61 12.47 0.17
C SER A 157 -0.97 13.50 -0.90
N PRO A 158 -0.16 14.55 -1.13
CA PRO A 158 -0.34 15.40 -2.29
C PRO A 158 0.04 14.59 -3.53
N ASN A 159 -0.95 13.97 -4.17
CA ASN A 159 -0.81 13.50 -5.55
C ASN A 159 -0.39 14.70 -6.41
N GLY A 160 0.91 14.81 -6.73
CA GLY A 160 1.36 15.89 -7.59
C GLY A 160 2.86 16.08 -7.81
N ILE A 161 3.76 15.56 -6.95
CA ILE A 161 5.19 15.75 -7.21
C ILE A 161 5.96 14.46 -6.93
N ALA A 162 6.31 13.77 -8.01
CA ALA A 162 7.37 12.77 -8.02
C ALA A 162 8.72 13.47 -7.78
N THR A 163 8.97 13.97 -6.57
CA THR A 163 10.34 14.32 -6.16
C THR A 163 11.06 13.02 -5.82
N LYS A 164 12.32 12.90 -6.27
CA LYS A 164 13.19 11.78 -5.89
C LYS A 164 13.31 11.65 -4.36
N ASP A 165 13.18 12.77 -3.66
CA ASP A 165 13.26 12.85 -2.20
C ASP A 165 12.10 12.11 -1.50
N PHE A 166 10.88 12.14 -2.07
CA PHE A 166 9.73 11.41 -1.53
C PHE A 166 9.89 9.88 -1.70
N GLN A 167 10.38 9.44 -2.86
CA GLN A 167 10.70 8.03 -3.10
C GLN A 167 11.84 7.52 -2.19
N GLU A 168 12.81 8.38 -1.86
CA GLU A 168 13.90 8.07 -0.92
C GLU A 168 13.39 8.02 0.54
N TYR A 169 12.43 8.86 0.92
CA TYR A 169 11.78 8.86 2.25
C TYR A 169 10.88 7.62 2.46
N GLU A 170 10.01 7.31 1.49
CA GLU A 170 9.12 6.14 1.52
C GLU A 170 9.88 4.81 1.56
N LYS A 171 11.11 4.72 1.05
CA LYS A 171 11.95 3.52 1.17
C LYS A 171 12.61 3.37 2.56
N ARG A 172 12.84 4.47 3.27
CA ARG A 172 13.40 4.44 4.63
C ARG A 172 12.35 4.15 5.72
N HIS A 173 11.10 4.55 5.53
CA HIS A 173 10.03 4.46 6.53
C HIS A 173 8.75 3.66 6.12
N PRO A 174 8.74 2.78 5.09
CA PRO A 174 7.49 2.16 4.61
C PRO A 174 6.92 1.18 5.65
N ILE A 175 7.80 0.58 6.46
CA ILE A 175 7.46 -0.39 7.52
C ILE A 175 6.61 0.29 8.61
N GLU A 176 6.89 1.55 8.96
CA GLU A 176 6.09 2.25 9.98
C GLU A 176 4.72 2.67 9.45
N TYR A 177 4.61 3.23 8.24
CA TYR A 177 3.36 3.81 7.76
C TYR A 177 2.39 2.81 7.10
N PHE A 178 2.89 1.78 6.40
CA PHE A 178 2.02 0.77 5.78
C PHE A 178 1.58 -0.33 6.77
N MET A 179 2.35 -0.61 7.82
CA MET A 179 2.03 -1.67 8.78
C MET A 179 1.47 -1.14 10.11
N ALA A 180 1.79 0.09 10.53
CA ALA A 180 1.09 0.76 11.63
C ALA A 180 -0.16 1.51 11.13
N GLY A 181 -1.02 0.82 10.38
CA GLY A 181 -2.41 1.24 10.25
C GLY A 181 -3.02 1.26 11.65
N GLY A 182 -2.94 2.42 12.31
CA GLY A 182 -3.04 2.63 13.76
C GLY A 182 -3.78 1.51 14.48
N ILE A 183 -3.03 0.66 15.17
CA ILE A 183 -3.61 -0.40 16.00
C ILE A 183 -4.42 0.29 17.09
N PRO A 184 -5.76 0.18 17.09
CA PRO A 184 -6.55 0.79 18.12
C PRO A 184 -6.19 0.16 19.46
N ARG A 185 -6.06 1.00 20.50
CA ARG A 185 -5.69 0.62 21.87
C ARG A 185 -6.47 -0.59 22.43
N TYR A 186 -7.65 -0.88 21.90
CA TYR A 186 -8.50 -2.01 22.32
C TYR A 186 -7.95 -3.39 21.89
N VAL A 187 -7.23 -3.50 20.77
CA VAL A 187 -6.64 -4.78 20.31
C VAL A 187 -5.47 -5.19 21.22
N LEU A 188 -4.73 -4.20 21.72
CA LEU A 188 -3.60 -4.41 22.63
C LEU A 188 -4.05 -4.89 24.02
N GLN A 189 -5.20 -4.44 24.52
CA GLN A 189 -5.71 -4.86 25.84
C GLN A 189 -6.10 -6.35 25.89
N ASN A 190 -6.73 -6.89 24.85
CA ASN A 190 -7.14 -8.30 24.84
C ASN A 190 -5.96 -9.27 24.66
N ALA A 191 -4.94 -8.87 23.88
CA ALA A 191 -3.71 -9.64 23.74
C ALA A 191 -2.86 -9.63 25.03
N GLU A 192 -2.85 -8.50 25.75
CA GLU A 192 -2.14 -8.34 27.02
C GLU A 192 -2.66 -9.30 28.10
N VAL A 193 -3.98 -9.48 28.20
CA VAL A 193 -4.61 -10.39 29.18
C VAL A 193 -4.27 -11.86 28.91
N SER A 194 -4.32 -12.30 27.65
CA SER A 194 -4.03 -13.70 27.30
C SER A 194 -2.55 -14.09 27.48
N ILE A 195 -1.64 -13.12 27.35
CA ILE A 195 -0.19 -13.38 27.40
C ILE A 195 0.39 -13.22 28.82
N ARG A 196 -0.17 -12.36 29.69
CA ARG A 196 0.21 -12.33 31.12
C ARG A 196 0.03 -13.69 31.78
N ASN A 197 -1.02 -14.43 31.42
CA ASN A 197 -1.28 -15.79 31.91
C ASN A 197 -0.22 -16.81 31.47
N LEU A 198 0.52 -16.55 30.39
CA LEU A 198 1.58 -17.42 29.84
C LEU A 198 2.97 -17.11 30.43
N VAL A 199 3.22 -15.87 30.86
CA VAL A 199 4.55 -15.41 31.32
C VAL A 199 4.78 -15.73 32.81
N GLY A 200 3.72 -15.87 33.62
CA GLY A 200 3.82 -16.08 35.07
C GLY A 200 4.51 -17.36 35.56
N ASN A 201 5.02 -18.22 34.69
CA ASN A 201 5.53 -19.54 35.07
C ASN A 201 7.06 -19.71 35.10
N ASN A 202 7.89 -18.74 34.68
CA ASN A 202 9.32 -19.00 34.48
C ASN A 202 10.28 -17.85 34.84
N ILE A 203 10.49 -17.47 36.11
CA ILE A 203 11.72 -16.74 36.53
C ILE A 203 12.13 -17.10 37.98
N LEU A 204 13.33 -17.66 38.16
CA LEU A 204 14.04 -17.83 39.45
C LEU A 204 15.49 -17.27 39.36
N LYS A 205 15.81 -16.36 40.31
CA LYS A 205 17.11 -15.91 40.91
C LYS A 205 18.18 -15.34 39.95
N GLU A 206 18.87 -14.22 40.21
CA GLU A 206 19.37 -13.58 41.46
C GLU A 206 19.19 -12.04 41.47
N GLY A 207 19.12 -11.46 42.68
CA GLY A 207 18.69 -10.08 42.94
C GLY A 207 17.17 -9.98 42.76
N ARG A 208 16.38 -10.08 43.84
CA ARG A 208 14.91 -10.00 43.70
C ARG A 208 14.57 -8.56 43.27
N PRO A 209 14.07 -8.35 42.04
CA PRO A 209 13.43 -7.08 41.72
C PRO A 209 12.24 -6.93 42.68
N ASP A 210 11.99 -5.72 43.15
CA ASP A 210 10.79 -5.48 43.93
C ASP A 210 9.53 -5.77 43.08
N ALA A 211 8.37 -5.83 43.73
CA ALA A 211 7.13 -6.18 43.04
C ALA A 211 6.81 -5.22 41.87
N GLU A 212 7.21 -3.96 41.99
CA GLU A 212 6.98 -2.94 40.96
C GLU A 212 7.92 -3.13 39.76
N GLU A 213 9.19 -3.45 40.02
CA GLU A 213 10.19 -3.73 38.99
C GLU A 213 9.86 -5.01 38.21
N LYS A 214 9.40 -6.07 38.89
CA LYS A 214 8.89 -7.28 38.24
C LYS A 214 7.71 -6.98 37.32
N GLU A 215 6.74 -6.20 37.80
CA GLU A 215 5.57 -5.84 37.00
C GLU A 215 5.97 -5.02 35.76
N LYS A 216 6.95 -4.12 35.87
CA LYS A 216 7.49 -3.36 34.73
C LYS A 216 8.18 -4.27 33.71
N ILE A 217 9.02 -5.21 34.17
CA ILE A 217 9.70 -6.18 33.30
C ILE A 217 8.69 -7.06 32.58
N GLU A 218 7.69 -7.60 33.29
CA GLU A 218 6.64 -8.44 32.71
C GLU A 218 5.79 -7.68 31.68
N LYS A 219 5.41 -6.43 31.97
CA LYS A 219 4.68 -5.57 31.02
C LYS A 219 5.51 -5.29 29.77
N GLN A 220 6.80 -4.99 29.93
CA GLN A 220 7.68 -4.71 28.80
C GLN A 220 7.91 -5.95 27.92
N ALA A 221 8.14 -7.12 28.54
CA ALA A 221 8.27 -8.39 27.83
C ALA A 221 6.97 -8.77 27.09
N CYS A 222 5.82 -8.57 27.73
CA CYS A 222 4.51 -8.80 27.11
C CYS A 222 4.30 -7.87 25.90
N LYS A 223 4.62 -6.58 26.03
CA LYS A 223 4.54 -5.59 24.95
C LYS A 223 5.42 -5.99 23.77
N GLN A 224 6.68 -6.36 24.02
CA GLN A 224 7.61 -6.82 22.97
C GLN A 224 7.09 -8.08 22.26
N LYS A 225 6.55 -9.05 23.01
CA LYS A 225 5.99 -10.28 22.44
C LYS A 225 4.74 -10.03 21.59
N ILE A 226 3.86 -9.12 22.02
CA ILE A 226 2.69 -8.70 21.25
C ILE A 226 3.13 -8.01 19.96
N GLN A 227 4.07 -7.07 20.06
CA GLN A 227 4.61 -6.35 18.91
C GLN A 227 5.20 -7.31 17.88
N LYS A 228 6.06 -8.24 18.33
CA LYS A 228 6.65 -9.26 17.46
C LYS A 228 5.59 -10.09 16.72
N LYS A 229 4.55 -10.57 17.42
CA LYS A 229 3.46 -11.34 16.79
C LYS A 229 2.66 -10.52 15.78
N LEU A 230 2.42 -9.24 16.06
CA LEU A 230 1.71 -8.34 15.16
C LEU A 230 2.54 -8.09 13.89
N GLU A 231 3.85 -7.90 14.04
CA GLU A 231 4.79 -7.75 12.93
C GLU A 231 4.83 -9.03 12.09
N GLU A 232 4.98 -10.21 12.70
CA GLU A 232 4.94 -11.52 12.01
C GLU A 232 3.63 -11.69 11.20
N THR A 233 2.49 -11.37 11.81
CA THR A 233 1.18 -11.46 11.15
C THR A 233 1.08 -10.47 9.98
N SER A 234 1.62 -9.26 10.14
CA SER A 234 1.60 -8.21 9.11
C SER A 234 2.40 -8.61 7.87
N TRP A 235 3.53 -9.29 8.05
CA TRP A 235 4.34 -9.78 6.93
C TRP A 235 3.70 -10.97 6.22
N VAL A 236 3.04 -11.87 6.95
CA VAL A 236 2.25 -12.96 6.36
C VAL A 236 1.12 -12.39 5.50
N ASP A 237 0.39 -11.40 6.02
CA ASP A 237 -0.66 -10.70 5.28
C ASP A 237 -0.10 -9.95 4.06
N CYS A 238 1.08 -9.33 4.19
CA CYS A 238 1.78 -8.66 3.09
C CYS A 238 2.11 -9.64 1.96
N LEU A 239 2.70 -10.79 2.30
CA LEU A 239 3.01 -11.84 1.34
C LEU A 239 1.75 -12.38 0.65
N HIS A 240 0.67 -12.59 1.42
CA HIS A 240 -0.61 -13.00 0.88
C HIS A 240 -1.12 -11.97 -0.16
N LYS A 241 -1.08 -10.67 0.17
CA LYS A 241 -1.47 -9.60 -0.76
C LYS A 241 -0.60 -9.58 -2.01
N ILE A 242 0.73 -9.71 -1.88
CA ILE A 242 1.67 -9.77 -3.01
C ILE A 242 1.29 -10.89 -3.99
N ARG A 243 0.97 -12.09 -3.47
CA ARG A 243 0.56 -13.25 -4.28
C ARG A 243 -0.77 -13.03 -5.02
N HIS A 244 -1.67 -12.22 -4.46
CA HIS A 244 -2.97 -11.92 -5.05
C HIS A 244 -2.97 -10.67 -5.96
N MET A 245 -1.94 -9.83 -5.93
CA MET A 245 -1.78 -8.67 -6.82
C MET A 245 -1.38 -9.08 -8.25
N ARG A 246 -2.31 -9.61 -9.02
CA ARG A 246 -2.06 -10.02 -10.42
C ARG A 246 -2.38 -8.95 -11.46
N ASP A 247 -2.98 -7.83 -11.03
CA ASP A 247 -3.32 -6.73 -11.91
C ASP A 247 -2.05 -6.06 -12.46
N PRO A 248 -1.86 -5.97 -13.79
CA PRO A 248 -0.75 -5.25 -14.40
C PRO A 248 -0.63 -3.78 -13.95
N TYR A 249 -1.74 -3.11 -13.63
CA TYR A 249 -1.74 -1.73 -13.11
C TYR A 249 -1.14 -1.63 -11.69
N LEU A 250 -1.10 -2.75 -10.96
CA LEU A 250 -0.49 -2.84 -9.62
C LEU A 250 0.91 -3.45 -9.65
N ALA A 251 1.48 -3.71 -10.83
CA ALA A 251 2.78 -4.39 -10.95
C ALA A 251 3.90 -3.64 -10.22
N SER A 252 3.94 -2.30 -10.29
CA SER A 252 4.93 -1.49 -9.57
C SER A 252 4.77 -1.59 -8.05
N ALA A 253 3.52 -1.55 -7.55
CA ALA A 253 3.24 -1.68 -6.12
C ALA A 253 3.59 -3.08 -5.61
N ARG A 254 3.26 -4.12 -6.38
CA ARG A 254 3.63 -5.50 -6.09
C ARG A 254 5.15 -5.67 -6.04
N GLY A 255 5.87 -5.11 -7.00
CA GLY A 255 7.34 -5.13 -7.02
C GLY A 255 7.94 -4.48 -5.77
N PHE A 256 7.46 -3.29 -5.43
CA PHE A 256 7.89 -2.57 -4.23
C PHE A 256 7.61 -3.33 -2.93
N LEU A 257 6.39 -3.84 -2.73
CA LEU A 257 6.04 -4.60 -1.54
C LEU A 257 6.87 -5.88 -1.41
N PHE A 258 7.15 -6.54 -2.53
CA PHE A 258 7.99 -7.73 -2.55
C PHE A 258 9.46 -7.40 -2.24
N GLU A 259 10.00 -6.28 -2.74
CA GLU A 259 11.31 -5.75 -2.34
C GLU A 259 11.38 -5.54 -0.83
N CYS A 260 10.39 -4.87 -0.23
CA CYS A 260 10.32 -4.68 1.23
C CYS A 260 10.26 -6.01 2.00
N TYR A 261 9.44 -6.96 1.54
CA TYR A 261 9.30 -8.27 2.17
C TYR A 261 10.62 -9.05 2.15
N VAL A 262 11.31 -9.09 1.00
CA VAL A 262 12.60 -9.75 0.87
C VAL A 262 13.63 -9.09 1.79
N ILE A 263 13.75 -7.76 1.79
CA ILE A 263 14.68 -7.05 2.67
C ILE A 263 14.40 -7.37 4.16
N HIS A 264 13.14 -7.48 4.56
CA HIS A 264 12.77 -7.89 5.92
C HIS A 264 13.29 -9.29 6.24
N LEU A 265 13.09 -10.27 5.36
CA LEU A 265 13.60 -11.64 5.56
C LEU A 265 15.13 -11.68 5.69
N PHE A 266 15.84 -10.86 4.92
CA PHE A 266 17.29 -10.74 5.04
C PHE A 266 17.72 -10.10 6.38
N ARG A 267 16.93 -9.20 6.96
CA ARG A 267 17.25 -8.53 8.23
C ARG A 267 17.00 -9.38 9.45
N GLU A 268 15.89 -10.13 9.48
CA GLU A 268 15.58 -11.03 10.60
C GLU A 268 16.56 -12.19 10.71
N GLY A 269 17.29 -12.49 9.62
CA GLY A 269 18.08 -13.71 9.52
C GLY A 269 17.18 -14.94 9.36
N GLY A 270 17.73 -16.01 8.80
CA GLY A 270 16.97 -17.24 8.61
C GLY A 270 17.45 -18.13 7.47
N ASP A 271 17.02 -19.39 7.55
CA ASP A 271 17.45 -20.44 6.63
C ASP A 271 16.94 -20.22 5.19
N GLN A 272 15.86 -19.45 5.00
CA GLN A 272 15.27 -19.17 3.68
C GLN A 272 16.27 -18.59 2.68
N PHE A 273 17.24 -17.79 3.16
CA PHE A 273 18.31 -17.25 2.32
C PHE A 273 19.70 -17.76 2.66
N PHE A 274 19.82 -18.78 3.53
CA PHE A 274 21.09 -19.35 4.03
C PHE A 274 21.96 -18.31 4.75
N ILE A 275 21.33 -17.33 5.37
CA ILE A 275 22.00 -16.39 6.26
C ILE A 275 21.95 -17.00 7.64
N HIS A 276 23.08 -17.57 8.05
CA HIS A 276 23.20 -18.18 9.36
C HIS A 276 23.35 -17.10 10.43
N GLY A 277 22.49 -17.18 11.45
CA GLY A 277 22.46 -16.23 12.56
C GLY A 277 21.84 -14.88 12.20
N GLU A 278 21.97 -13.93 13.13
CA GLU A 278 21.53 -12.55 12.93
C GLU A 278 22.62 -11.80 12.12
N PRO A 279 22.39 -11.47 10.84
CA PRO A 279 23.39 -10.79 10.04
C PRO A 279 23.62 -9.37 10.54
N LYS A 280 24.85 -8.86 10.34
CA LYS A 280 25.09 -7.43 10.49
C LYS A 280 24.39 -6.69 9.36
N VAL A 281 23.74 -5.57 9.68
CA VAL A 281 23.12 -4.71 8.66
C VAL A 281 24.04 -3.52 8.38
N GLY A 282 24.42 -3.37 7.12
CA GLY A 282 25.20 -2.26 6.59
C GLY A 282 24.38 -1.40 5.63
N HIS A 283 24.82 -0.17 5.43
CA HIS A 283 24.17 0.79 4.54
C HIS A 283 25.21 1.49 3.66
N ILE A 284 24.90 1.66 2.38
CA ILE A 284 25.80 2.31 1.42
C ILE A 284 25.10 3.40 0.62
N ASN A 285 25.81 4.49 0.36
CA ASN A 285 25.30 5.59 -0.46
C ASN A 285 25.86 5.52 -1.89
N ILE A 286 27.12 5.05 -2.01
CA ILE A 286 27.83 4.86 -3.27
C ILE A 286 28.50 3.50 -3.31
N VAL A 287 28.79 2.99 -4.51
CA VAL A 287 29.32 1.63 -4.71
C VAL A 287 30.64 1.41 -3.96
N SER A 288 31.53 2.41 -3.93
CA SER A 288 32.83 2.32 -3.23
C SER A 288 32.70 2.16 -1.71
N ASP A 289 31.52 2.44 -1.12
CA ASP A 289 31.26 2.16 0.29
C ASP A 289 31.25 0.65 0.60
N LEU A 290 31.14 -0.23 -0.40
CA LEU A 290 31.26 -1.68 -0.23
C LEU A 290 32.59 -2.09 0.43
N LEU A 291 33.65 -1.28 0.24
CA LEU A 291 34.97 -1.49 0.86
C LEU A 291 34.94 -1.40 2.39
N LYS A 292 33.91 -0.76 2.97
CA LYS A 292 33.72 -0.65 4.43
C LYS A 292 33.30 -1.97 5.07
N TYR A 293 32.88 -2.95 4.27
CA TYR A 293 32.31 -4.21 4.73
C TYR A 293 33.12 -5.41 4.19
N PRO A 294 34.36 -5.61 4.65
CA PRO A 294 35.19 -6.74 4.23
C PRO A 294 34.80 -8.06 4.93
N GLU A 295 34.03 -7.98 6.01
CA GLU A 295 33.62 -9.13 6.83
C GLU A 295 32.57 -9.99 6.13
N GLU A 296 32.48 -11.26 6.49
CA GLU A 296 31.41 -12.14 6.01
C GLU A 296 30.08 -11.85 6.72
N ASN A 297 28.97 -12.26 6.10
CA ASN A 297 27.64 -12.25 6.70
C ASN A 297 27.08 -10.85 7.07
N THR A 298 27.47 -9.84 6.31
CA THR A 298 26.84 -8.50 6.36
C THR A 298 25.84 -8.34 5.20
N VAL A 299 24.59 -8.05 5.54
CA VAL A 299 23.54 -7.63 4.60
C VAL A 299 23.67 -6.12 4.40
N ILE A 300 23.92 -5.69 3.17
CA ILE A 300 24.10 -4.28 2.84
C ILE A 300 22.92 -3.80 2.01
N VAL A 301 22.23 -2.79 2.51
CA VAL A 301 21.11 -2.14 1.82
C VAL A 301 21.56 -0.78 1.27
N PRO A 302 21.47 -0.54 -0.04
CA PRO A 302 21.72 0.77 -0.60
C PRO A 302 20.69 1.80 -0.14
N ASP A 303 21.15 2.96 0.34
CA ASP A 303 20.27 4.05 0.78
C ASP A 303 19.67 4.82 -0.40
N LYS A 304 20.27 4.69 -1.59
CA LYS A 304 19.85 5.39 -2.81
C LYS A 304 19.58 4.41 -3.94
N GLN A 305 18.59 4.75 -4.78
CA GLN A 305 18.16 3.93 -5.91
C GLN A 305 19.14 3.90 -7.11
N ASN A 306 20.39 4.36 -6.92
CA ASN A 306 21.38 4.45 -8.00
C ASN A 306 22.05 3.11 -8.34
N PHE A 307 21.62 2.01 -7.73
CA PHE A 307 22.14 0.67 -7.93
C PHE A 307 21.19 -0.12 -8.84
N GLY A 308 21.02 0.30 -10.09
CA GLY A 308 20.03 -0.31 -10.99
C GLY A 308 20.31 -1.77 -11.41
N ALA A 309 21.36 -2.38 -10.86
CA ALA A 309 21.69 -3.80 -11.00
C ALA A 309 21.73 -4.57 -9.66
N ALA A 310 21.40 -3.94 -8.53
CA ALA A 310 21.42 -4.57 -7.20
C ALA A 310 20.49 -3.83 -6.23
N ASP A 311 19.58 -4.56 -5.60
CA ASP A 311 18.72 -4.04 -4.54
C ASP A 311 19.32 -4.27 -3.15
N LEU A 312 20.17 -5.28 -3.01
CA LEU A 312 20.88 -5.60 -1.77
C LEU A 312 22.14 -6.44 -2.03
N PHE A 313 23.05 -6.46 -1.05
CA PHE A 313 24.27 -7.28 -1.09
C PHE A 313 24.36 -8.16 0.15
N VAL A 314 24.96 -9.34 -0.02
CA VAL A 314 25.37 -10.18 1.11
C VAL A 314 26.84 -10.49 0.93
N THR A 315 27.63 -9.97 1.84
CA THR A 315 29.09 -10.10 1.82
C THR A 315 29.53 -11.53 2.10
N PRO A 316 30.62 -11.99 1.48
CA PRO A 316 31.50 -11.21 0.61
C PRO A 316 31.19 -11.30 -0.89
N ARG A 317 30.25 -12.16 -1.32
CA ARG A 317 30.19 -12.67 -2.72
C ARG A 317 28.85 -12.51 -3.44
N SER A 318 27.81 -12.08 -2.75
CA SER A 318 26.44 -12.16 -3.26
C SER A 318 25.87 -10.77 -3.55
N ILE A 319 25.32 -10.63 -4.74
CA ILE A 319 24.57 -9.47 -5.22
C ILE A 319 23.14 -9.94 -5.44
N LEU A 320 22.16 -9.15 -5.02
CA LEU A 320 20.76 -9.56 -5.08
C LEU A 320 19.91 -8.52 -5.82
N GLN A 321 19.06 -9.02 -6.70
CA GLN A 321 18.01 -8.26 -7.36
C GLN A 321 16.67 -8.87 -6.98
N VAL A 322 15.73 -8.02 -6.56
CA VAL A 322 14.36 -8.44 -6.23
C VAL A 322 13.47 -8.15 -7.42
N THR A 323 12.72 -9.15 -7.87
CA THR A 323 11.83 -8.94 -9.01
C THR A 323 10.58 -9.81 -8.95
N VAL A 324 9.48 -9.25 -9.45
CA VAL A 324 8.19 -9.93 -9.62
C VAL A 324 7.89 -10.26 -11.09
N SER A 325 8.86 -10.02 -11.97
CA SER A 325 8.80 -10.27 -13.41
C SER A 325 9.59 -11.52 -13.77
N GLU A 326 9.07 -12.35 -14.69
CA GLU A 326 9.80 -13.50 -15.24
C GLU A 326 11.02 -13.08 -16.09
N ASN A 327 10.96 -11.87 -16.65
CA ASN A 327 12.03 -11.27 -17.45
C ASN A 327 12.51 -9.98 -16.78
N HIS A 328 13.74 -10.00 -16.29
CA HIS A 328 14.40 -8.91 -15.59
C HIS A 328 15.83 -8.74 -16.11
N PRO A 329 16.00 -8.03 -17.23
CA PRO A 329 17.32 -7.86 -17.85
C PRO A 329 18.30 -7.14 -16.93
N ILE A 330 19.57 -7.52 -17.02
CA ILE A 330 20.64 -7.03 -16.17
C ILE A 330 21.43 -5.94 -16.90
N LYS A 331 21.46 -4.73 -16.36
CA LYS A 331 22.27 -3.64 -16.92
C LYS A 331 23.77 -3.92 -16.74
N GLN A 332 24.42 -4.39 -17.81
CA GLN A 332 25.83 -4.83 -17.77
C GLN A 332 26.77 -3.77 -17.20
N ALA A 333 26.63 -2.51 -17.65
CA ALA A 333 27.52 -1.43 -17.24
C ALA A 333 27.43 -1.12 -15.74
N GLU A 334 26.24 -1.27 -15.14
CA GLU A 334 26.03 -1.02 -13.71
C GLU A 334 26.55 -2.18 -12.87
N LEU A 335 26.27 -3.43 -13.27
CA LEU A 335 26.78 -4.61 -12.59
C LEU A 335 28.32 -4.68 -12.61
N VAL A 336 28.95 -4.35 -13.74
CA VAL A 336 30.43 -4.33 -13.83
C VAL A 336 31.04 -3.31 -12.88
N LYS A 337 30.42 -2.13 -12.70
CA LYS A 337 30.88 -1.14 -11.71
C LYS A 337 30.82 -1.69 -10.30
N ILE A 338 29.70 -2.33 -9.95
CA ILE A 338 29.52 -2.98 -8.65
C ILE A 338 30.62 -4.02 -8.40
N ILE A 339 30.80 -4.95 -9.34
CA ILE A 339 31.77 -6.04 -9.19
C ILE A 339 33.20 -5.52 -8.98
N ASN A 340 33.59 -4.49 -9.73
CA ASN A 340 34.94 -3.93 -9.63
C ASN A 340 35.26 -3.33 -8.25
N GLU A 341 34.24 -2.96 -7.48
CA GLU A 341 34.35 -2.37 -6.15
C GLU A 341 34.09 -3.39 -5.02
N MET A 342 33.71 -4.64 -5.35
CA MET A 342 33.53 -5.68 -4.34
C MET A 342 34.90 -6.12 -3.77
N PRO A 343 35.09 -6.10 -2.44
CA PRO A 343 36.39 -6.44 -1.82
C PRO A 343 36.98 -7.77 -2.29
N ILE A 344 36.15 -8.81 -2.38
CA ILE A 344 36.63 -10.15 -2.77
C ILE A 344 37.12 -10.19 -4.23
N TYR A 345 36.48 -9.43 -5.13
CA TYR A 345 36.86 -9.36 -6.53
C TYR A 345 38.07 -8.44 -6.76
N ILE A 346 38.28 -7.46 -5.89
CA ILE A 346 39.52 -6.66 -5.89
C ILE A 346 40.71 -7.55 -5.56
N ASN A 347 40.57 -8.43 -4.57
CA ASN A 347 41.63 -9.32 -4.11
C ASN A 347 41.90 -10.48 -5.08
N ASP A 348 40.86 -11.06 -5.69
CA ASP A 348 41.01 -12.10 -6.72
C ASP A 348 39.97 -11.93 -7.84
N LYS A 349 40.45 -11.55 -9.03
CA LYS A 349 39.65 -11.36 -10.25
C LYS A 349 39.03 -12.66 -10.79
N ASN A 350 39.53 -13.82 -10.36
CA ASN A 350 38.98 -15.11 -10.72
C ASN A 350 37.90 -15.61 -9.76
N THR A 351 37.64 -14.86 -8.67
CA THR A 351 36.58 -15.18 -7.72
C THR A 351 35.22 -15.29 -8.41
N LYS A 352 34.48 -16.34 -8.05
CA LYS A 352 33.09 -16.51 -8.45
C LYS A 352 32.18 -15.61 -7.62
N LEU A 353 31.36 -14.82 -8.30
CA LEU A 353 30.34 -13.97 -7.70
C LEU A 353 28.96 -14.54 -8.00
N GLN A 354 28.03 -14.33 -7.08
CA GLN A 354 26.66 -14.84 -7.18
C GLN A 354 25.71 -13.67 -7.36
N LEU A 355 24.99 -13.65 -8.48
CA LEU A 355 23.85 -12.76 -8.69
C LEU A 355 22.57 -13.55 -8.43
N TYR A 356 21.93 -13.31 -7.29
CA TYR A 356 20.65 -13.92 -6.95
C TYR A 356 19.49 -13.04 -7.37
N PHE A 357 18.49 -13.66 -7.98
CA PHE A 357 17.17 -13.09 -8.19
C PHE A 357 16.24 -13.60 -7.09
N ALA A 358 15.84 -12.73 -6.18
CA ALA A 358 14.75 -13.02 -5.26
C ALA A 358 13.43 -12.82 -6.01
N VAL A 359 12.66 -13.90 -6.15
CA VAL A 359 11.43 -13.93 -6.96
C VAL A 359 10.28 -14.55 -6.18
N PRO A 360 9.02 -14.17 -6.45
CA PRO A 360 7.87 -14.84 -5.86
C PRO A 360 7.77 -16.31 -6.28
N ASP A 361 7.17 -17.14 -5.41
CA ASP A 361 7.05 -18.59 -5.63
C ASP A 361 6.34 -18.92 -6.95
N GLU A 362 5.34 -18.12 -7.31
CA GLU A 362 4.53 -18.32 -8.50
C GLU A 362 5.30 -18.18 -9.83
N ILE A 363 6.48 -17.53 -9.82
CA ILE A 363 7.34 -17.41 -11.00
C ILE A 363 8.65 -18.19 -10.87
N TYR A 364 8.96 -18.74 -9.70
CA TYR A 364 10.25 -19.39 -9.41
C TYR A 364 10.57 -20.51 -10.42
N ASP A 365 9.66 -21.47 -10.60
CA ASP A 365 9.85 -22.62 -11.50
C ASP A 365 9.99 -22.23 -12.99
N LYS A 366 9.53 -21.02 -13.34
CA LYS A 366 9.56 -20.49 -14.71
C LYS A 366 10.69 -19.50 -14.91
N PHE A 367 11.35 -19.07 -13.84
CA PHE A 367 12.35 -18.01 -13.89
C PHE A 367 13.61 -18.54 -14.59
N LYS A 368 13.99 -17.90 -15.69
CA LYS A 368 15.11 -18.32 -16.53
C LYS A 368 16.33 -17.45 -16.27
N HIS A 369 17.46 -17.88 -16.85
CA HIS A 369 18.66 -17.06 -16.92
C HIS A 369 18.35 -15.72 -17.61
N GLN A 370 18.75 -14.62 -16.98
CA GLN A 370 18.45 -13.27 -17.43
C GLN A 370 19.52 -12.75 -18.38
N GLN A 371 19.09 -12.00 -19.40
CA GLN A 371 19.99 -11.44 -20.40
C GLN A 371 20.68 -10.18 -19.88
N TYR A 372 21.95 -10.00 -20.24
CA TYR A 372 22.63 -8.73 -20.02
C TYR A 372 22.24 -7.74 -21.10
N THR A 373 21.91 -6.52 -20.69
CA THR A 373 21.54 -5.42 -21.57
C THR A 373 22.47 -4.24 -21.43
N THR A 374 22.47 -3.41 -22.46
CA THR A 374 23.08 -2.09 -22.49
C THR A 374 22.07 -1.09 -23.04
N ARG A 375 22.14 0.15 -22.57
CA ARG A 375 21.29 1.21 -23.08
C ARG A 375 21.77 1.62 -24.46
N ASP A 376 20.87 1.57 -25.43
CA ASP A 376 21.09 2.06 -26.77
C ASP A 376 21.08 3.59 -26.78
N LYS A 377 22.09 4.21 -27.41
CA LYS A 377 22.26 5.67 -27.35
C LYS A 377 21.16 6.40 -28.10
N ASP A 378 20.69 5.81 -29.20
CA ASP A 378 19.75 6.46 -30.12
C ASP A 378 18.30 6.26 -29.65
N SER A 379 17.92 5.02 -29.32
CA SER A 379 16.55 4.70 -28.90
C SER A 379 16.30 4.85 -27.39
N GLN A 380 17.35 5.01 -26.59
CA GLN A 380 17.30 5.03 -25.12
C GLN A 380 16.72 3.76 -24.49
N LYS A 381 16.53 2.69 -25.28
CA LYS A 381 16.02 1.39 -24.84
C LYS A 381 17.16 0.46 -24.44
N ASP A 382 16.87 -0.45 -23.53
CA ASP A 382 17.79 -1.52 -23.17
C ASP A 382 17.76 -2.61 -24.25
N LEU A 383 18.92 -2.90 -24.83
CA LEU A 383 19.12 -3.93 -25.85
C LEU A 383 20.07 -5.00 -25.32
N PRO A 384 19.90 -6.28 -25.72
CA PRO A 384 20.85 -7.33 -25.40
C PRO A 384 22.28 -6.96 -25.82
N VAL A 385 23.25 -7.23 -24.95
CA VAL A 385 24.66 -6.99 -25.28
C VAL A 385 25.14 -7.97 -26.35
N LYS A 386 25.82 -7.45 -27.38
CA LYS A 386 26.46 -8.29 -28.40
C LYS A 386 27.69 -9.01 -27.84
N THR A 387 28.42 -8.34 -26.95
CA THR A 387 29.64 -8.84 -26.31
C THR A 387 29.55 -8.65 -24.81
N LYS A 388 29.64 -9.76 -24.07
CA LYS A 388 29.64 -9.76 -22.60
C LYS A 388 30.99 -9.25 -22.07
N ASN A 389 30.96 -8.36 -21.08
CA ASN A 389 32.19 -7.87 -20.43
C ASN A 389 32.91 -9.05 -19.74
N SER A 390 34.24 -9.11 -19.85
CA SER A 390 35.06 -10.19 -19.28
C SER A 390 34.92 -10.34 -17.75
N THR A 391 34.65 -9.23 -17.05
CA THR A 391 34.35 -9.19 -15.60
C THR A 391 33.17 -10.08 -15.24
N LEU A 392 32.21 -10.24 -16.15
CA LEU A 392 31.00 -11.02 -15.92
C LEU A 392 31.19 -12.53 -16.20
N ARG A 393 32.39 -12.98 -16.60
CA ARG A 393 32.66 -14.39 -16.90
C ARG A 393 32.49 -15.30 -15.67
N ASN A 394 32.78 -14.77 -14.48
CA ASN A 394 32.74 -15.49 -13.22
C ASN A 394 31.48 -15.17 -12.39
N VAL A 395 30.46 -14.55 -13.01
CA VAL A 395 29.18 -14.27 -12.35
C VAL A 395 28.21 -15.40 -12.65
N GLU A 396 27.76 -16.07 -11.59
CA GLU A 396 26.72 -17.10 -11.66
C GLU A 396 25.36 -16.47 -11.34
N GLN A 397 24.35 -16.78 -12.16
CA GLN A 397 22.98 -16.35 -11.90
C GLN A 397 22.20 -17.46 -11.20
N TRP A 398 21.50 -17.08 -10.15
CA TRP A 398 20.69 -17.99 -9.34
C TRP A 398 19.33 -17.35 -9.08
N ALA A 399 18.29 -18.15 -8.92
CA ALA A 399 16.99 -17.68 -8.42
C ALA A 399 16.75 -18.24 -7.03
N LYS A 400 16.09 -17.47 -6.17
CA LYS A 400 15.60 -17.92 -4.87
C LYS A 400 14.18 -17.46 -4.65
N SER A 401 13.38 -18.36 -4.11
CA SER A 401 12.06 -18.05 -3.59
C SER A 401 12.09 -17.98 -2.07
N PRO A 402 11.28 -17.14 -1.42
CA PRO A 402 11.21 -17.08 0.04
C PRO A 402 10.57 -18.30 0.73
N ASN A 403 9.91 -19.20 0.01
CA ASN A 403 9.29 -20.40 0.61
C ASN A 403 10.17 -21.65 0.59
#